data_AF-A0A2T4WHB6-F1
#
_entry.id   AF-A0A2T4WHB6-F1
#
_cell.length_a   1.000
_cell.length_b   1.000
_cell.length_c   1.000
_cell.angle_alpha   90.00
_cell.angle_beta   90.00
_cell.angle_gamma   90.00
#
_symmetry.space_group_name_H-M   'P 1'
#
loop_
_entity.id
_entity.type
_entity.pdbx_description
1 polymer ?
#
loop_
_entity_poly.entity_id
_entity_poly.type
_entity_poly.pdbx_seq_one_letter_code
_entity_poly.pdbx_strand_id
1 'polypeptide(L)'
;YAETDEEYVAAGSTGEGVWCLNGNDTERTHSYGLLYNWYAVHRQASLSPFGWRIPTQSDWDRLAEYIDSLTAAEQDEKLKLFCGNFSGSRGINGSFGGQDITAYWWRQMPELKAFSWGRKLGKTGRKLELIDGFQRFGFAVRCVKVDG
;
A
#
# COMPACT_ATOMS: atom_id res chain seq x y z
N TYR A 1 -4.45 4.48 15.56
CA TYR A 1 -5.30 5.26 14.65
C TYR A 1 -4.89 6.72 14.78
N ALA A 2 -4.87 7.47 13.69
CA ALA A 2 -4.68 8.92 13.68
C ALA A 2 -5.87 9.59 12.99
N GLU A 3 -6.48 10.55 13.67
CA GLU A 3 -7.57 11.41 13.21
C GLU A 3 -7.02 12.64 12.49
N THR A 4 -5.86 13.13 12.90
CA THR A 4 -5.26 14.36 12.38
C THR A 4 -3.92 14.13 11.66
N ASP A 5 -3.45 15.18 10.98
CA ASP A 5 -2.13 15.23 10.37
C ASP A 5 -1.02 15.18 11.43
N GLU A 6 -1.20 15.91 12.53
CA GLU A 6 -0.24 16.00 13.63
C GLU A 6 -0.06 14.65 14.33
N GLU A 7 -1.16 13.92 14.59
CA GLU A 7 -1.10 12.60 15.22
C GLU A 7 -0.37 11.58 14.35
N TYR A 8 -0.66 11.58 13.04
CA TYR A 8 0.01 10.71 12.09
C TYR A 8 1.52 10.99 12.05
N VAL A 9 1.89 12.28 11.97
CA VAL A 9 3.30 12.73 11.94
C VAL A 9 4.01 12.41 13.25
N ALA A 10 3.37 12.62 14.40
CA ALA A 10 3.93 12.35 15.71
C ALA A 10 4.26 10.87 15.87
N ALA A 11 3.30 9.97 15.62
CA ALA A 11 3.49 8.53 15.72
C ALA A 11 4.60 8.04 14.76
N GLY A 12 4.61 8.52 13.51
CA GLY A 12 5.68 8.19 12.57
C GLY A 12 7.06 8.64 13.06
N SER A 13 7.15 9.79 13.72
CA SER A 13 8.41 10.37 14.20
C SER A 13 8.96 9.67 15.45
N THR A 14 8.10 9.04 16.25
CA THR A 14 8.49 8.21 17.40
C THR A 14 8.70 6.74 17.04
N GLY A 15 8.49 6.36 15.77
CA GLY A 15 8.67 4.98 15.30
C GLY A 15 7.49 4.06 15.61
N GLU A 16 6.32 4.63 15.92
CA GLU A 16 5.11 3.92 16.26
C GLU A 16 4.29 3.58 15.02
N GLY A 17 3.63 2.42 15.05
CA GLY A 17 2.68 2.02 14.03
C GLY A 17 1.41 2.85 14.11
N VAL A 18 1.04 3.46 12.98
CA VAL A 18 -0.17 4.25 12.84
C VAL A 18 -0.88 3.93 11.53
N TRP A 19 -2.19 4.08 11.56
CA TRP A 19 -3.07 4.00 10.40
C TRP A 19 -4.10 5.12 10.46
N CYS A 20 -4.59 5.56 9.31
CA CYS A 20 -5.56 6.63 9.20
C CYS A 20 -6.62 6.34 8.14
N LEU A 21 -7.74 7.06 8.25
CA LEU A 21 -8.73 7.18 7.17
C LEU A 21 -8.08 7.86 5.96
N ASN A 22 -8.53 7.50 4.76
CA ASN A 22 -8.10 8.18 3.55
C ASN A 22 -8.68 9.60 3.52
N GLY A 23 -7.83 10.61 3.37
CA GLY A 23 -8.23 12.01 3.44
C GLY A 23 -8.75 12.46 4.81
N ASN A 24 -8.51 11.69 5.89
CA ASN A 24 -9.17 11.85 7.19
C ASN A 24 -10.72 11.88 7.06
N ASP A 25 -11.26 11.10 6.10
CA ASP A 25 -12.66 11.14 5.69
C ASP A 25 -13.21 9.71 5.58
N THR A 26 -14.32 9.45 6.29
CA THR A 26 -14.97 8.13 6.34
C THR A 26 -15.56 7.71 5.00
N GLU A 27 -16.20 8.63 4.27
CA GLU A 27 -16.82 8.35 2.97
C GLU A 27 -15.76 8.04 1.93
N ARG A 28 -14.67 8.80 1.93
CA ARG A 28 -13.52 8.48 1.07
C ARG A 28 -12.91 7.13 1.43
N THR A 29 -12.81 6.82 2.72
CA THR A 29 -12.22 5.56 3.18
C THR A 29 -13.04 4.35 2.75
N HIS A 30 -14.36 4.45 2.63
CA HIS A 30 -15.18 3.36 2.09
C HIS A 30 -14.75 2.95 0.68
N SER A 31 -14.33 3.93 -0.14
CA SER A 31 -13.77 3.67 -1.47
C SER A 31 -12.30 3.24 -1.36
N TYR A 32 -11.43 4.10 -0.83
CA TYR A 32 -9.97 3.91 -0.97
C TYR A 32 -9.34 2.95 0.05
N GLY A 33 -10.05 2.62 1.12
CA GLY A 33 -9.50 1.89 2.26
C GLY A 33 -8.54 2.72 3.12
N LEU A 34 -7.96 2.06 4.11
CA LEU A 34 -7.07 2.67 5.10
C LEU A 34 -5.63 2.78 4.58
N LEU A 35 -4.91 3.76 5.12
CA LEU A 35 -3.48 3.93 4.90
C LEU A 35 -2.72 3.62 6.18
N TYR A 36 -1.63 2.88 6.07
CA TYR A 36 -0.82 2.39 7.18
C TYR A 36 0.61 2.87 7.00
N ASN A 37 1.28 3.30 8.08
CA ASN A 37 2.72 3.50 8.01
C ASN A 37 3.48 2.16 8.04
N TRP A 38 4.78 2.20 7.75
CA TRP A 38 5.59 0.97 7.73
C TRP A 38 5.61 0.26 9.09
N TYR A 39 5.67 1.03 10.18
CA TYR A 39 5.72 0.49 11.54
C TYR A 39 4.45 -0.29 11.89
N ALA A 40 3.27 0.17 11.45
CA ALA A 40 2.01 -0.56 11.63
C ALA A 40 2.03 -1.90 10.89
N VAL A 41 2.63 -1.93 9.70
CA VAL A 41 2.70 -3.14 8.87
C VAL A 41 3.73 -4.16 9.39
N HIS A 42 4.84 -3.69 9.98
CA HIS A 42 6.01 -4.55 10.22
C HIS A 42 6.43 -4.71 11.67
N ARG A 43 6.00 -3.84 12.59
CA ARG A 43 6.42 -3.86 14.01
C ARG A 43 5.30 -4.20 15.00
N GLN A 44 4.04 -4.14 14.58
CA GLN A 44 2.89 -4.40 15.44
C GLN A 44 2.27 -5.78 15.11
N ALA A 45 1.20 -6.13 15.82
CA ALA A 45 0.43 -7.35 15.58
C ALA A 45 0.05 -7.50 14.09
N SER A 46 0.01 -8.75 13.60
CA SER A 46 -0.26 -9.05 12.19
C SER A 46 -1.55 -8.36 11.71
N LEU A 47 -1.41 -7.43 10.75
CA LEU A 47 -2.54 -6.83 10.02
C LEU A 47 -3.28 -7.85 9.16
N SER A 48 -2.65 -8.99 8.87
CA SER A 48 -3.22 -10.02 8.02
C SER A 48 -4.16 -10.93 8.81
N PRO A 49 -5.36 -11.22 8.29
CA PRO A 49 -6.25 -12.24 8.86
C PRO A 49 -5.58 -13.62 8.91
N PHE A 50 -6.13 -14.53 9.71
CA PHE A 50 -5.65 -15.92 9.76
C PHE A 50 -5.66 -16.56 8.36
N GLY A 51 -4.57 -17.23 7.99
CA GLY A 51 -4.38 -17.83 6.66
C GLY A 51 -3.96 -16.83 5.58
N TRP A 52 -3.63 -15.59 5.94
CA TRP A 52 -3.14 -14.55 5.03
C TRP A 52 -1.84 -13.94 5.54
N ARG A 53 -1.06 -13.36 4.63
CA ARG A 53 0.16 -12.60 4.95
C ARG A 53 0.32 -11.40 4.04
N ILE A 54 1.16 -10.45 4.45
CA ILE A 54 1.61 -9.35 3.60
C ILE A 54 2.43 -9.92 2.41
N PRO A 55 2.22 -9.45 1.16
CA PRO A 55 2.99 -9.91 0.01
C PRO A 55 4.47 -9.57 0.14
N THR A 56 5.32 -10.55 -0.06
CA THR A 56 6.78 -10.41 -0.20
C THR A 56 7.14 -9.78 -1.55
N GLN A 57 8.43 -9.52 -1.76
CA GLN A 57 8.93 -9.12 -3.08
C GLN A 57 8.56 -10.16 -4.15
N SER A 58 8.75 -11.45 -3.87
CA SER A 58 8.49 -12.53 -4.84
C SER A 58 7.02 -12.63 -5.23
N ASP A 59 6.08 -12.32 -4.32
CA ASP A 59 4.66 -12.28 -4.67
C ASP A 59 4.35 -11.13 -5.65
N TRP A 60 4.94 -9.96 -5.39
CA TRP A 60 4.79 -8.81 -6.27
C TRP A 60 5.47 -9.00 -7.62
N ASP A 61 6.64 -9.63 -7.65
CA ASP A 61 7.36 -9.95 -8.88
C ASP A 61 6.54 -10.92 -9.73
N ARG A 62 6.03 -12.00 -9.13
CA ARG A 62 5.17 -12.96 -9.83
C ARG A 62 3.90 -12.30 -10.39
N LEU A 63 3.28 -11.39 -9.63
CA LEU A 63 2.12 -10.64 -10.12
C LEU A 63 2.50 -9.70 -11.27
N ALA A 64 3.63 -8.98 -11.15
CA ALA A 64 4.10 -8.07 -12.19
C ALA A 64 4.44 -8.83 -13.49
N GLU A 65 5.18 -9.94 -13.40
CA GLU A 65 5.49 -10.81 -14.54
C GLU A 65 4.23 -11.36 -15.21
N TYR A 66 3.26 -11.80 -14.41
CA TYR A 66 1.97 -12.25 -14.93
C TYR A 66 1.29 -11.12 -15.72
N ILE A 67 1.13 -9.94 -15.13
CA ILE A 67 0.53 -8.78 -15.82
C ILE A 67 1.30 -8.40 -17.08
N ASP A 68 2.63 -8.37 -17.03
CA ASP A 68 3.48 -7.99 -18.18
C ASP A 68 3.41 -9.02 -19.32
N SER A 69 3.04 -10.27 -19.04
CA SER A 69 2.84 -11.32 -20.06
C SER A 69 1.52 -11.21 -20.82
N LEU A 70 0.56 -10.43 -20.31
CA LEU A 70 -0.78 -10.29 -20.88
C LEU A 70 -0.82 -9.30 -22.05
N THR A 71 -1.84 -9.43 -22.90
CA THR A 71 -2.18 -8.40 -23.88
C THR A 71 -2.67 -7.12 -23.19
N ALA A 72 -2.63 -5.98 -23.88
CA ALA A 72 -3.09 -4.71 -23.32
C ALA A 72 -4.56 -4.75 -22.85
N ALA A 73 -5.43 -5.46 -23.58
CA ALA A 73 -6.84 -5.59 -23.21
C ALA A 73 -7.02 -6.42 -21.92
N GLU A 74 -6.28 -7.51 -21.78
CA GLU A 74 -6.28 -8.33 -20.57
C GLU A 74 -5.66 -7.59 -19.38
N GLN A 75 -4.60 -6.81 -19.59
CA GLN A 75 -4.04 -5.94 -18.55
C GLN A 75 -5.09 -4.94 -18.05
N ASP A 76 -5.81 -4.28 -18.96
CA ASP A 76 -6.85 -3.32 -18.62
C ASP A 76 -8.01 -3.98 -17.83
N GLU A 77 -8.32 -5.25 -18.11
CA GLU A 77 -9.31 -6.02 -17.35
C GLU A 77 -8.78 -6.41 -15.95
N LYS A 78 -7.61 -7.06 -15.89
CA LYS A 78 -7.05 -7.59 -14.64
C LYS A 78 -6.67 -6.47 -13.68
N LEU A 79 -6.06 -5.40 -14.16
CA LEU A 79 -5.65 -4.29 -13.30
C LEU A 79 -6.86 -3.55 -12.70
N LYS A 80 -8.01 -3.49 -13.37
CA LYS A 80 -9.25 -2.97 -12.77
C LYS A 80 -9.71 -3.78 -11.56
N LEU A 81 -9.59 -5.11 -11.62
CA LEU A 81 -9.90 -6.00 -10.50
C LEU A 81 -8.93 -5.83 -9.34
N PHE A 82 -7.64 -5.65 -9.65
CA PHE A 82 -6.62 -5.42 -8.63
C PHE A 82 -6.71 -4.01 -8.03
N CYS A 83 -7.11 -2.99 -8.78
CA CYS A 83 -6.88 -1.59 -8.43
C CYS A 83 -8.17 -0.79 -8.21
N GLY A 84 -9.18 -1.46 -7.64
CA GLY A 84 -10.54 -0.92 -7.48
C GLY A 84 -10.62 0.51 -6.97
N ASN A 85 -9.68 0.95 -6.12
CA ASN A 85 -9.58 2.35 -5.71
C ASN A 85 -8.11 2.81 -5.62
N PHE A 86 -7.74 3.82 -6.43
CA PHE A 86 -6.42 4.45 -6.43
C PHE A 86 -6.23 5.25 -5.14
N SER A 87 -5.80 4.56 -4.09
CA SER A 87 -5.83 5.04 -2.72
C SER A 87 -4.97 6.27 -2.44
N GLY A 88 -4.03 6.60 -3.33
CA GLY A 88 -2.98 7.54 -3.02
C GLY A 88 -2.15 7.08 -1.82
N SER A 89 -1.53 8.06 -1.18
CA SER A 89 -0.61 7.88 -0.07
C SER A 89 -0.80 8.97 0.99
N ARG A 90 -0.21 8.72 2.16
CA ARG A 90 -0.02 9.69 3.24
C ARG A 90 1.45 10.05 3.34
N GLY A 91 1.78 11.33 3.23
CA GLY A 91 3.11 11.89 3.33
C GLY A 91 3.69 11.87 4.74
N ILE A 92 5.02 11.95 4.84
CA ILE A 92 5.73 12.08 6.13
C ILE A 92 5.39 13.38 6.88
N ASN A 93 4.81 14.36 6.18
CA ASN A 93 4.35 15.64 6.70
C ASN A 93 2.85 15.65 7.00
N GLY A 94 2.18 14.49 6.92
CA GLY A 94 0.73 14.39 7.13
C GLY A 94 -0.12 14.76 5.93
N SER A 95 0.44 15.23 4.80
CA SER A 95 -0.36 15.53 3.61
C SER A 95 -0.80 14.26 2.87
N PHE A 96 -1.95 14.31 2.22
CA PHE A 96 -2.41 13.25 1.31
C PHE A 96 -2.00 13.55 -0.13
N GLY A 97 -1.76 12.52 -0.94
CA GLY A 97 -1.51 12.71 -2.37
C GLY A 97 -1.76 11.48 -3.23
N GLY A 98 -2.14 11.71 -4.48
CA GLY A 98 -2.32 10.68 -5.50
C GLY A 98 -3.66 9.94 -5.47
N GLN A 99 -4.62 10.36 -4.63
CA GLN A 99 -5.99 9.85 -4.66
C GLN A 99 -6.55 9.95 -6.08
N ASP A 100 -7.29 8.92 -6.52
CA ASP A 100 -7.84 8.77 -7.88
C ASP A 100 -6.85 8.65 -9.03
N ILE A 101 -5.56 8.81 -8.77
CA ILE A 101 -4.51 8.88 -9.80
C ILE A 101 -3.49 7.76 -9.63
N THR A 102 -3.13 7.38 -8.41
CA THR A 102 -2.11 6.37 -8.15
C THR A 102 -2.45 5.57 -6.91
N ALA A 103 -2.30 4.26 -6.99
CA ALA A 103 -2.38 3.38 -5.85
C ALA A 103 -0.98 3.03 -5.37
N TYR A 104 -0.80 2.93 -4.06
CA TYR A 104 0.47 2.56 -3.43
C TYR A 104 0.22 1.44 -2.43
N TRP A 105 1.04 0.39 -2.48
CA TRP A 105 0.93 -0.74 -1.58
C TRP A 105 2.27 -1.12 -0.98
N TRP A 106 2.27 -1.44 0.30
CA TRP A 106 3.42 -2.03 0.97
C TRP A 106 3.71 -3.45 0.47
N ARG A 107 4.99 -3.81 0.46
CA ARG A 107 5.44 -5.21 0.55
C ARG A 107 5.91 -5.54 1.96
N GLN A 108 6.02 -6.82 2.25
CA GLN A 108 6.70 -7.36 3.42
C GLN A 108 8.20 -7.09 3.31
N MET A 109 8.76 -6.51 4.37
CA MET A 109 10.17 -6.14 4.50
C MET A 109 10.65 -6.50 5.91
N PRO A 110 11.12 -7.74 6.12
CA PRO A 110 11.72 -8.13 7.40
C PRO A 110 13.00 -7.34 7.72
N GLU A 111 13.69 -6.82 6.69
CA GLU A 111 14.95 -6.09 6.81
C GLU A 111 14.83 -4.67 6.19
N LEU A 112 15.39 -3.66 6.86
CA LEU A 112 15.35 -2.26 6.43
C LEU A 112 16.28 -1.90 5.26
N LYS A 113 17.03 -2.87 4.73
CA LYS A 113 17.96 -2.67 3.59
C LYS A 113 17.32 -2.94 2.23
N ALA A 114 15.98 -2.95 2.14
CA ALA A 114 15.28 -3.27 0.90
C ALA A 114 15.40 -2.15 -0.14
N PHE A 115 15.63 -2.53 -1.40
CA PHE A 115 15.73 -1.61 -2.55
C PHE A 115 14.39 -1.02 -3.02
N SER A 116 13.26 -1.50 -2.48
CA SER A 116 11.93 -0.94 -2.77
C SER A 116 10.96 -1.25 -1.64
N TRP A 117 10.06 -0.30 -1.40
CA TRP A 117 9.09 -0.35 -0.30
C TRP A 117 7.78 -1.07 -0.66
N GLY A 118 7.58 -1.38 -1.94
CA GLY A 118 6.33 -2.00 -2.40
C GLY A 118 6.07 -1.83 -3.89
N ARG A 119 4.82 -1.52 -4.24
CA ARG A 119 4.37 -1.30 -5.62
C ARG A 119 3.45 -0.10 -5.75
N LYS A 120 3.49 0.54 -6.92
CA LYS A 120 2.47 1.51 -7.36
C LYS A 120 1.88 1.14 -8.70
N LEU A 121 0.68 1.68 -8.94
CA LEU A 121 0.06 1.70 -10.26
C LEU A 121 -0.63 3.04 -10.47
N GLY A 122 -0.32 3.70 -11.58
CA GLY A 122 -1.03 4.90 -12.03
C GLY A 122 -2.34 4.55 -12.75
N LYS A 123 -3.32 5.47 -12.74
CA LYS A 123 -4.65 5.29 -13.33
C LYS A 123 -4.64 4.84 -14.80
N THR A 124 -3.66 5.32 -15.55
CA THR A 124 -3.45 5.02 -16.98
C THR A 124 -2.28 4.06 -17.21
N GLY A 125 -1.61 3.63 -16.14
CA GLY A 125 -0.47 2.74 -16.19
C GLY A 125 -0.90 1.28 -16.34
N ARG A 126 -0.04 0.48 -16.96
CA ARG A 126 -0.25 -0.98 -17.11
C ARG A 126 0.81 -1.82 -16.42
N LYS A 127 1.68 -1.19 -15.64
CA LYS A 127 2.83 -1.84 -15.00
C LYS A 127 2.80 -1.58 -13.50
N LEU A 128 3.07 -2.63 -12.72
CA LEU A 128 3.28 -2.52 -11.29
C LEU A 128 4.71 -2.07 -11.03
N GLU A 129 4.89 -0.77 -10.85
CA GLU A 129 6.19 -0.15 -10.68
C GLU A 129 6.68 -0.30 -9.24
N LEU A 130 7.99 -0.47 -9.07
CA LEU A 130 8.65 -0.35 -7.77
C LEU A 130 8.46 1.06 -7.21
N ILE A 131 8.36 1.15 -5.89
CA ILE A 131 8.28 2.44 -5.19
C ILE A 131 9.46 2.63 -4.26
N ASP A 132 9.99 3.84 -4.27
CA ASP A 132 10.77 4.38 -3.16
C ASP A 132 9.85 4.96 -2.10
N GLY A 133 10.34 5.00 -0.88
CA GLY A 133 9.57 5.41 0.27
C GLY A 133 10.41 5.60 1.53
N PHE A 134 9.72 5.80 2.64
CA PHE A 134 10.25 5.95 3.97
C PHE A 134 9.28 5.28 4.94
N GLN A 135 9.77 4.89 6.11
CA GLN A 135 8.97 4.18 7.12
C GLN A 135 7.71 4.97 7.55
N ARG A 136 7.75 6.30 7.40
CA ARG A 136 6.69 7.22 7.80
C ARG A 136 5.65 7.51 6.72
N PHE A 137 5.89 7.13 5.46
CA PHE A 137 4.80 7.20 4.47
C PHE A 137 3.65 6.29 4.89
N GLY A 138 2.46 6.55 4.36
CA GLY A 138 1.29 5.71 4.53
C GLY A 138 0.83 5.18 3.20
N PHE A 139 0.84 3.86 3.05
CA PHE A 139 0.35 3.16 1.87
C PHE A 139 -0.74 2.16 2.26
N ALA A 140 -1.53 1.74 1.29
CA ALA A 140 -2.50 0.68 1.49
C ALA A 140 -1.79 -0.66 1.69
N VAL A 141 -2.50 -1.62 2.28
CA VAL A 141 -2.01 -2.99 2.48
C VAL A 141 -2.89 -3.94 1.68
N ARG A 142 -2.25 -4.91 1.03
CA ARG A 142 -2.92 -6.10 0.50
C ARG A 142 -2.38 -7.32 1.20
N CYS A 143 -3.15 -8.40 1.18
CA CYS A 143 -2.71 -9.69 1.70
C CYS A 143 -2.76 -10.75 0.59
N VAL A 144 -1.86 -11.72 0.70
CA VAL A 144 -1.81 -12.93 -0.12
C VAL A 144 -2.19 -14.11 0.77
N LYS A 145 -3.00 -15.01 0.24
CA LYS A 145 -3.41 -16.23 0.95
C LYS A 145 -2.19 -17.13 1.11
N VAL A 146 -2.01 -17.69 2.30
CA VAL A 146 -0.99 -18.70 2.55
C VAL A 146 -1.64 -20.04 2.22
N ASP A 147 -1.17 -20.69 1.16
CA ASP A 147 -1.54 -22.08 0.90
C ASP A 147 -0.89 -22.95 1.99
N GLY A 148 -1.72 -23.77 2.65
CA GLY A 148 -1.32 -24.68 3.72
C GLY A 148 -0.67 -25.95 3.21
#